data_AF-A0A7Y3EF65-F1
#
_entry.id   AF-A0A7Y3EF65-F1
#
_cell.length_a   1.000
_cell.length_b   1.000
_cell.length_c   1.000
_cell.angle_alpha   90.00
_cell.angle_beta   90.00
_cell.angle_gamma   90.00
#
_symmetry.space_group_name_H-M   'P 1'
#
loop_
_entity.id
_entity.type
_entity.pdbx_description
1 polymer ?
#
loop_
_entity_poly.entity_id
_entity_poly.type
_entity_poly.pdbx_seq_one_letter_code
_entity_poly.pdbx_strand_id
1 'polypeptide(L)'
;MSRAFVNEDAGPPDPEYRLPDPESDYYDEAAAWVLIQGADAGDSLGAEQATGYRWGEPHLADHVRRILREAEQDGRDRVAQLARRYLRAAGIGPG
;
A
#
# COMPACT_ATOMS: atom_id res chain seq x y z
N MET A 1 16.57 22.40 40.68
CA MET A 1 15.21 22.06 40.24
C MET A 1 15.29 21.71 38.76
N SER A 2 14.97 20.47 38.42
CA SER A 2 15.24 19.86 37.11
C SER A 2 14.33 20.44 36.03
N ARG A 3 14.93 20.96 34.95
CA ARG A 3 14.22 21.30 33.72
C ARG A 3 13.88 19.99 33.01
N ALA A 4 12.61 19.88 32.63
CA ALA A 4 12.07 18.74 31.89
C ALA A 4 12.93 18.48 30.64
N PHE A 5 13.33 17.22 30.47
CA PHE A 5 13.85 16.71 29.22
C PHE A 5 12.68 16.68 28.22
N VAL A 6 12.68 17.58 27.25
CA VAL A 6 11.87 17.41 26.04
C VAL A 6 12.67 16.47 25.14
N ASN A 7 12.13 15.29 24.91
CA ASN A 7 12.70 14.31 23.99
C ASN A 7 12.51 14.83 22.55
N GLU A 8 13.54 15.51 22.03
CA GLU A 8 13.77 15.74 20.61
C GLU A 8 14.20 14.42 19.95
N ASP A 9 13.25 13.49 19.74
CA ASP A 9 13.42 12.43 18.74
C ASP A 9 12.06 11.78 18.41
N ALA A 10 11.18 12.55 17.78
CA ALA A 10 10.11 11.96 16.99
C ALA A 10 10.58 12.04 15.55
N GLY A 11 11.03 10.92 14.98
CA GLY A 11 11.17 10.78 13.54
C GLY A 11 9.90 11.26 12.81
N PRO A 12 9.97 11.55 11.51
CA PRO A 12 8.78 11.97 10.76
C PRO A 12 7.64 10.98 11.05
N PRO A 13 6.40 11.46 11.29
CA PRO A 13 5.29 10.57 11.62
C PRO A 13 5.19 9.51 10.54
N ASP A 14 5.06 8.24 10.95
CA ASP A 14 4.81 7.14 10.03
C ASP A 14 3.71 7.57 9.06
N PRO A 15 3.84 7.30 7.75
CA PRO A 15 2.83 7.70 6.79
C PRO A 15 1.49 7.10 7.20
N GLU A 16 0.58 7.94 7.72
CA GLU A 16 -0.77 7.52 8.09
C GLU A 16 -1.51 7.14 6.80
N TYR A 17 -1.53 5.85 6.48
CA TYR A 17 -2.37 5.31 5.42
C TYR A 17 -3.84 5.60 5.77
N ARG A 18 -4.44 6.60 5.11
CA ARG A 18 -5.85 6.91 5.30
C ARG A 18 -6.69 5.95 4.48
N LEU A 19 -7.26 4.97 5.18
CA LEU A 19 -8.25 4.07 4.61
C LEU A 19 -9.66 4.61 4.89
N PRO A 20 -10.63 4.33 4.00
CA PRO A 20 -12.03 4.55 4.29
C PRO A 20 -12.50 3.58 5.39
N ASP A 21 -13.78 3.67 5.75
CA ASP A 21 -14.41 2.71 6.67
C ASP A 21 -14.21 1.27 6.17
N PRO A 22 -13.81 0.31 7.02
CA PRO A 22 -13.64 -1.11 6.65
C PRO A 22 -14.90 -1.77 6.05
N GLU A 23 -16.09 -1.27 6.36
CA GLU A 23 -17.35 -1.79 5.81
C GLU A 23 -17.74 -1.11 4.47
N SER A 24 -16.92 -0.19 3.98
CA SER A 24 -17.14 0.50 2.71
C SER A 24 -16.79 -0.36 1.50
N ASP A 25 -17.62 -0.34 0.46
CA ASP A 25 -17.32 -0.97 -0.84
C ASP A 25 -16.04 -0.43 -1.51
N TYR A 26 -15.51 0.71 -1.03
CA TYR A 26 -14.28 1.33 -1.52
C TYR A 26 -13.02 0.91 -0.74
N TYR A 27 -13.18 0.14 0.34
CA TYR A 27 -12.06 -0.25 1.20
C TYR A 27 -11.01 -1.06 0.44
N ASP A 28 -11.44 -2.07 -0.31
CA ASP A 28 -10.54 -2.95 -1.07
C ASP A 28 -9.70 -2.20 -2.10
N GLU A 29 -10.31 -1.23 -2.78
CA GLU A 29 -9.59 -0.37 -3.73
C GLU A 29 -8.54 0.49 -3.03
N ALA A 30 -8.90 1.13 -1.92
CA ALA A 30 -7.98 1.94 -1.14
C ALA A 30 -6.85 1.09 -0.54
N ALA A 31 -7.17 -0.11 -0.05
CA ALA A 31 -6.21 -1.05 0.50
C ALA A 31 -5.20 -1.52 -0.56
N ALA A 32 -5.67 -1.81 -1.78
CA ALA A 32 -4.79 -2.14 -2.90
C ALA A 32 -3.79 -1.00 -3.17
N TRP A 33 -4.25 0.25 -3.20
CA TRP A 33 -3.37 1.42 -3.34
C TRP A 33 -2.39 1.56 -2.18
N VAL A 34 -2.81 1.34 -0.94
CA VAL A 34 -1.94 1.42 0.25
C VAL A 34 -0.82 0.38 0.18
N LEU A 35 -1.12 -0.86 -0.20
CA LEU A 35 -0.10 -1.91 -0.33
C LEU A 35 0.95 -1.54 -1.39
N ILE A 36 0.54 -0.99 -2.53
CA ILE A 36 1.47 -0.53 -3.57
C ILE A 36 2.32 0.65 -3.08
N GLN A 37 1.71 1.63 -2.40
CA GLN A 37 2.43 2.78 -1.85
C GLN A 37 3.42 2.38 -0.75
N GLY A 38 3.03 1.50 0.17
CA GLY A 38 3.94 1.00 1.20
C GLY A 38 5.10 0.22 0.61
N ALA A 39 4.86 -0.59 -0.43
CA ALA A 39 5.95 -1.26 -1.13
C ALA A 39 6.89 -0.28 -1.88
N ASP A 40 6.37 0.84 -2.37
CA ASP A 40 7.19 1.89 -2.97
C ASP A 40 8.05 2.62 -1.94
N ALA A 41 7.46 2.93 -0.77
CA ALA A 41 8.12 3.56 0.36
C ALA A 41 9.08 2.64 1.14
N GLY A 42 9.10 1.34 0.84
CA GLY A 42 9.88 0.34 1.59
C GLY A 42 9.22 -0.11 2.91
N ASP A 43 7.99 0.34 3.18
CA ASP A 43 7.16 -0.01 4.33
C ASP A 43 6.03 -0.99 3.93
N SER A 44 6.42 -2.17 3.43
CA SER A 44 5.41 -3.18 3.07
C SER A 44 4.70 -3.74 4.30
N LEU A 45 5.39 -3.87 5.43
CA LEU A 45 4.82 -4.43 6.65
C LEU A 45 3.81 -3.48 7.31
N GLY A 46 4.08 -2.17 7.34
CA GLY A 46 3.14 -1.18 7.84
C GLY A 46 1.88 -1.10 6.98
N ALA A 47 2.01 -1.15 5.65
CA ALA A 47 0.87 -1.18 4.75
C ALA A 47 0.00 -2.45 4.92
N GLU A 48 0.60 -3.62 5.13
CA GLU A 48 -0.16 -4.84 5.45
C GLU A 48 -0.92 -4.70 6.78
N GLN A 49 -0.29 -4.13 7.81
CA GLN A 49 -0.94 -3.90 9.11
C GLN A 49 -2.09 -2.91 9.02
N ALA A 50 -1.91 -1.82 8.27
CA ALA A 50 -2.93 -0.79 8.12
C ALA A 50 -4.17 -1.31 7.37
N THR A 51 -3.97 -2.12 6.34
CA THR A 51 -5.06 -2.64 5.49
C THR A 51 -5.69 -3.92 6.02
N GLY A 52 -4.97 -4.69 6.82
CA GLY A 52 -5.35 -6.05 7.21
C GLY A 52 -5.12 -7.11 6.12
N TYR A 53 -4.65 -6.70 4.93
CA TYR A 53 -4.36 -7.59 3.80
C TYR A 53 -2.87 -7.83 3.67
N ARG A 54 -2.51 -8.99 3.10
CA ARG A 54 -1.12 -9.33 2.82
C ARG A 54 -0.71 -8.87 1.43
N TRP A 55 0.60 -8.67 1.23
CA TRP A 55 1.16 -8.49 -0.11
C TRP A 55 0.86 -9.72 -0.97
N GLY A 56 0.27 -9.50 -2.15
CA GLY A 56 -0.18 -10.58 -3.02
C GLY A 56 -1.49 -11.24 -2.58
N GLU A 57 -2.33 -10.58 -1.77
CA GLU A 57 -3.68 -11.06 -1.45
C GLU A 57 -4.51 -11.24 -2.75
N PRO A 58 -4.94 -12.48 -3.09
CA PRO A 58 -5.72 -12.73 -4.30
C PRO A 58 -7.06 -11.97 -4.35
N HIS A 59 -7.68 -11.69 -3.20
CA HIS A 59 -8.94 -10.91 -3.11
C HIS A 59 -8.82 -9.52 -3.75
N LEU A 60 -7.64 -8.87 -3.66
CA LEU A 60 -7.43 -7.52 -4.20
C LEU A 60 -6.92 -7.51 -5.65
N ALA A 61 -6.74 -8.68 -6.27
CA ALA A 61 -6.06 -8.79 -7.55
C ALA A 61 -6.73 -7.97 -8.68
N ASP A 62 -8.06 -7.92 -8.70
CA ASP A 62 -8.79 -7.16 -9.72
C ASP A 62 -8.62 -5.65 -9.57
N HIS A 63 -8.54 -5.15 -8.33
CA HIS A 63 -8.18 -3.76 -8.06
C HIS A 63 -6.74 -3.47 -8.48
N VAL A 64 -5.79 -4.36 -8.15
CA VAL A 64 -4.38 -4.19 -8.54
C VAL A 64 -4.18 -4.26 -10.05
N ARG A 65 -4.95 -5.08 -10.78
CA ARG A 65 -4.96 -5.08 -12.26
C ARG A 65 -5.48 -3.75 -12.83
N ARG A 66 -6.46 -3.10 -12.20
CA ARG A 66 -6.92 -1.76 -12.60
C ARG A 66 -5.82 -0.72 -12.37
N ILE A 67 -5.21 -0.71 -11.19
CA ILE A 67 -4.05 0.15 -10.85
C ILE A 67 -2.93 -0.03 -11.87
N LEU A 68 -2.60 -1.28 -12.24
CA LEU A 68 -1.58 -1.56 -13.24
C LEU A 68 -1.89 -0.91 -14.59
N ARG A 69 -3.11 -1.11 -15.10
CA ARG A 69 -3.53 -0.54 -16.40
C ARG A 69 -3.49 0.99 -16.38
N GLU A 70 -3.98 1.61 -15.32
CA GLU A 70 -3.94 3.08 -15.16
C GLU A 70 -2.50 3.58 -15.07
N ALA A 71 -1.65 2.92 -14.29
CA ALA A 71 -0.25 3.28 -14.16
C ALA A 71 0.51 3.17 -15.49
N GLU A 72 0.21 2.17 -16.31
CA GLU A 72 0.80 2.02 -17.65
C GLU A 72 0.33 3.12 -18.61
N GLN A 73 -0.95 3.50 -18.54
CA GLN A 73 -1.50 4.60 -19.35
C GLN A 73 -0.92 5.97 -18.97
N ASP A 74 -0.72 6.19 -17.67
CA ASP A 74 -0.23 7.45 -17.11
C ASP A 74 1.32 7.55 -17.09
N GLY A 75 2.04 6.50 -17.49
CA GLY A 75 3.51 6.46 -17.42
C GLY A 75 4.07 6.40 -15.99
N ARG A 76 3.30 5.88 -15.03
CA ARG A 76 3.73 5.68 -13.64
C ARG A 76 4.48 4.36 -13.50
N ASP A 77 5.67 4.29 -14.11
CA ASP A 77 6.46 3.06 -14.27
C ASP A 77 6.70 2.30 -12.96
N ARG A 78 6.97 3.03 -11.87
CA ARG A 78 7.21 2.44 -10.56
C ARG A 78 5.98 1.75 -9.98
N VAL A 79 4.82 2.39 -10.08
CA VAL A 79 3.52 1.82 -9.66
C VAL A 79 3.21 0.59 -10.48
N ALA A 80 3.36 0.66 -11.81
CA ALA A 80 3.14 -0.48 -12.70
C ALA A 80 4.05 -1.67 -12.38
N GLN A 81 5.34 -1.42 -12.12
CA GLN A 81 6.28 -2.47 -11.70
C GLN A 81 5.85 -3.16 -10.41
N LEU A 82 5.44 -2.39 -9.40
CA LEU A 82 5.01 -2.91 -8.11
C LEU A 82 3.69 -3.69 -8.22
N ALA A 83 2.72 -3.19 -9.00
CA ALA A 83 1.48 -3.90 -9.27
C ALA A 83 1.72 -5.24 -9.97
N ARG A 84 2.62 -5.31 -10.97
CA ARG A 84 3.01 -6.59 -11.59
C ARG A 84 3.67 -7.55 -10.58
N ARG A 85 4.48 -7.03 -9.65
CA ARG A 85 5.10 -7.85 -8.59
C ARG A 85 4.06 -8.37 -7.61
N TYR A 86 3.07 -7.57 -7.25
CA TYR A 86 1.96 -7.97 -6.41
C TYR A 86 1.19 -9.13 -7.04
N LEU A 87 0.80 -9.00 -8.31
CA LEU A 87 0.03 -10.03 -9.03
C LEU A 87 0.79 -11.36 -9.13
N ARG A 88 2.11 -11.30 -9.37
CA ARG A 88 2.95 -12.51 -9.32
C ARG A 88 2.96 -13.15 -7.94
N ALA A 89 3.02 -12.37 -6.87
CA ALA A 89 2.96 -12.87 -5.50
C ALA A 89 1.59 -13.51 -5.18
N ALA A 90 0.51 -12.99 -5.77
CA ALA A 90 -0.83 -13.57 -5.69
C ALA A 90 -1.01 -14.87 -6.49
N GLY A 91 0.05 -15.39 -7.12
CA GLY A 91 -0.03 -16.57 -7.99
C GLY A 91 -0.76 -16.31 -9.31
N ILE A 92 -1.02 -15.04 -9.63
CA ILE A 92 -1.69 -14.63 -10.86
C ILE A 92 -0.60 -14.34 -11.89
N GLY A 93 -0.45 -15.28 -12.83
CA GLY A 93 0.47 -15.13 -13.96
C GLY A 93 0.14 -13.89 -14.81
N PRO A 94 1.09 -13.42 -15.63
CA PRO A 94 0.79 -12.39 -16.62
C PRO A 94 -0.30 -12.94 -17.56
N GLY A 95 -1.49 -12.34 -17.48
CA GLY A 95 -2.55 -12.54 -18.47
C GLY A 95 -2.20 -11.83 -19.76
#